data_AF-A0A1Y3N6W0-F1
#
_entry.id   AF-A0A1Y3N6W0-F1
#
_cell.length_a   1.000
_cell.length_b   1.000
_cell.length_c   1.000
_cell.angle_alpha   90.00
_cell.angle_beta   90.00
_cell.angle_gamma   90.00
#
_symmetry.space_group_name_H-M   'P 1'
#
loop_
_entity.id
_entity.type
_entity.pdbx_description
1 polymer ?
#
loop_
_entity_poly.entity_id
_entity_poly.type
_entity_poly.pdbx_seq_one_letter_code
_entity_poly.pdbx_strand_id
1 'polypeptide(L)'
;RNLYEEKLKTFLEKSIYYTPNLILSQLPKHSFYEIRAILLSHIGEHRKALSIYFNELNNPKMAENYCIKYYNPEDDKVKDVFLTLIQIHMEKQKEGELSDEILDLLNKYGAYINATKIMEIFPESTKLNKLELMNNQSQSIAITEERVCKKCLKRIGTSVFVKDSNNSVIHYGCMKSQKNKSTIVN
;
A
#
# COMPACT_ATOMS: atom_id res chain seq x y z
N ARG A 1 31.21 5.02 -8.67
CA ARG A 1 30.11 4.10 -9.10
C ARG A 1 29.98 4.25 -10.62
N ASN A 2 29.97 3.16 -11.37
CA ASN A 2 30.54 3.08 -12.72
C ASN A 2 29.63 3.69 -13.81
N LEU A 3 30.12 4.69 -14.56
CA LEU A 3 29.39 5.36 -15.66
C LEU A 3 28.81 4.38 -16.69
N TYR A 4 29.48 3.25 -16.92
CA TYR A 4 29.01 2.22 -17.85
C TYR A 4 27.77 1.48 -17.33
N GLU A 5 27.64 1.30 -16.01
CA GLU A 5 26.48 0.65 -15.40
C GLU A 5 25.23 1.52 -15.54
N GLU A 6 25.34 2.82 -15.29
CA GLU A 6 24.23 3.77 -15.45
C GLU A 6 23.79 3.90 -16.92
N LYS A 7 24.75 3.90 -17.86
CA LYS A 7 24.46 3.89 -19.30
C LYS A 7 23.73 2.60 -19.70
N LEU A 8 24.19 1.45 -19.22
CA LEU A 8 23.57 0.16 -19.49
C LEU A 8 22.16 0.10 -18.91
N LYS A 9 22.00 0.50 -17.64
CA LYS A 9 20.68 0.60 -16.98
C LYS A 9 19.73 1.47 -17.80
N THR A 10 20.15 2.67 -18.17
CA THR A 10 19.34 3.60 -18.98
C THR A 10 18.95 2.99 -20.33
N PHE A 11 19.87 2.28 -20.99
CA PHE A 11 19.59 1.58 -22.24
C PHE A 11 18.54 0.47 -22.05
N LEU A 12 18.71 -0.36 -21.02
CA LEU A 12 17.82 -1.49 -20.75
C LEU A 12 16.42 -1.08 -20.32
N GLU A 13 16.27 0.09 -19.67
CA GLU A 13 14.96 0.64 -19.31
C GLU A 13 14.22 1.26 -20.50
N LYS A 14 14.94 1.80 -21.49
CA LYS A 14 14.35 2.54 -22.62
C LYS A 14 14.17 1.70 -23.87
N SER A 15 14.98 0.66 -24.05
CA SER A 15 14.97 -0.20 -25.22
C SER A 15 14.15 -1.46 -24.99
N ILE A 16 13.54 -1.96 -26.06
CA ILE A 16 12.93 -3.30 -26.11
C ILE A 16 13.68 -4.24 -27.05
N TYR A 17 14.71 -3.74 -27.74
CA TYR A 17 15.46 -4.46 -28.77
C TYR A 17 16.67 -5.20 -28.18
N TYR A 18 16.40 -6.11 -27.26
CA TYR A 18 17.41 -7.01 -26.70
C TYR A 18 16.78 -8.29 -26.19
N THR A 19 17.61 -9.29 -25.86
CA THR A 19 17.14 -10.56 -25.27
C THR A 19 17.46 -10.56 -23.77
N PRO A 20 16.47 -10.31 -22.88
CA PRO A 20 16.75 -10.15 -21.45
C PRO A 20 17.43 -11.37 -20.81
N ASN A 21 16.99 -12.57 -21.19
CA ASN A 21 17.56 -13.83 -20.68
C ASN A 21 19.04 -14.00 -21.05
N LEU A 22 19.41 -13.59 -22.27
CA LEU A 22 20.80 -13.68 -22.72
C LEU A 22 21.70 -12.76 -21.88
N ILE A 23 21.29 -11.50 -21.71
CA ILE A 23 22.06 -10.54 -20.90
C ILE A 23 22.14 -11.04 -19.45
N LEU A 24 21.02 -11.51 -18.88
CA LEU A 24 20.98 -12.00 -17.51
C LEU A 24 21.92 -13.19 -17.27
N SER A 25 22.08 -14.08 -18.26
CA SER A 25 23.00 -15.22 -18.20
C SER A 25 24.49 -14.82 -18.23
N GLN A 26 24.79 -13.67 -18.81
CA GLN A 26 26.15 -13.13 -18.90
C GLN A 26 26.55 -12.32 -17.66
N LEU A 27 25.58 -11.85 -16.87
CA LEU A 27 25.86 -11.10 -15.65
C LEU A 27 26.38 -12.02 -14.54
N PRO A 28 27.41 -11.60 -13.76
CA PRO A 28 27.80 -12.32 -12.57
C PRO A 28 26.63 -12.46 -11.59
N LYS A 29 26.57 -13.59 -10.88
CA LYS A 29 25.39 -13.99 -10.07
C LYS A 29 25.05 -13.03 -8.92
N HIS A 30 26.06 -12.41 -8.29
CA HIS A 30 25.91 -11.59 -7.08
C HIS A 30 26.30 -10.12 -7.31
N SER A 31 26.00 -9.59 -8.51
CA SER A 31 26.26 -8.19 -8.85
C SER A 31 25.18 -7.62 -9.77
N PHE A 32 25.21 -6.29 -9.99
CA PHE A 32 24.31 -5.57 -10.90
C PHE A 32 22.81 -5.76 -10.57
N TYR A 33 22.46 -5.80 -9.29
CA TYR A 33 21.11 -6.10 -8.82
C TYR A 33 20.01 -5.26 -9.49
N GLU A 34 20.21 -3.95 -9.66
CA GLU A 34 19.22 -3.08 -10.32
C GLU A 34 19.01 -3.48 -11.79
N ILE A 35 20.10 -3.73 -12.53
CA ILE A 35 20.04 -4.20 -13.92
C ILE A 35 19.35 -5.56 -13.99
N ARG A 36 19.68 -6.49 -13.07
CA ARG A 36 19.04 -7.82 -13.00
C ARG A 36 17.53 -7.68 -12.77
N ALA A 37 17.11 -6.78 -11.88
CA ALA A 37 15.69 -6.54 -11.63
C ALA A 37 14.95 -5.97 -12.85
N ILE A 38 15.59 -5.09 -13.64
CA ILE A 38 15.05 -4.58 -14.92
C ILE A 38 14.91 -5.71 -15.95
N LEU A 39 15.93 -6.55 -16.09
CA LEU A 39 15.87 -7.69 -17.01
C LEU A 39 14.74 -8.66 -16.60
N LEU A 40 14.62 -8.97 -15.31
CA LEU A 40 13.56 -9.82 -14.78
C LEU A 40 12.17 -9.21 -14.99
N SER A 41 12.00 -7.89 -14.86
CA SER A 41 10.72 -7.25 -15.15
C SER A 41 10.31 -7.41 -16.61
N HIS A 42 11.25 -7.34 -17.55
CA HIS A 42 10.97 -7.54 -18.97
C HIS A 42 10.72 -9.01 -19.34
N ILE A 43 11.18 -9.96 -18.52
CA ILE A 43 10.86 -11.39 -18.65
C ILE A 43 9.44 -11.68 -18.09
N GLY A 44 8.87 -10.77 -17.28
CA GLY A 44 7.62 -10.98 -16.55
C GLY A 44 7.81 -11.59 -15.16
N GLU A 45 9.06 -11.70 -14.70
CA GLU A 45 9.44 -12.27 -13.41
C GLU A 45 9.40 -11.20 -12.30
N HIS A 46 8.24 -10.55 -12.15
CA HIS A 46 8.05 -9.40 -11.26
C HIS A 46 8.33 -9.72 -9.79
N ARG A 47 7.94 -10.92 -9.32
CA ARG A 47 8.23 -11.37 -7.95
C ARG A 47 9.74 -11.41 -7.69
N LYS A 48 10.53 -11.97 -8.61
CA LYS A 48 11.99 -12.04 -8.48
C LYS A 48 12.61 -10.64 -8.52
N ALA A 49 12.14 -9.77 -9.40
CA ALA A 49 12.60 -8.37 -9.45
C ALA A 49 12.35 -7.63 -8.12
N LEU A 50 11.14 -7.77 -7.56
CA LEU A 50 10.81 -7.21 -6.24
C LEU A 50 11.67 -7.82 -5.12
N SER A 51 11.91 -9.13 -5.13
CA SER A 51 12.80 -9.77 -4.16
C SER A 51 14.22 -9.22 -4.23
N ILE A 52 14.73 -8.87 -5.42
CA ILE A 52 16.04 -8.22 -5.53
C ILE A 52 16.03 -6.85 -4.84
N TYR A 53 15.03 -6.00 -5.10
CA TYR A 53 14.97 -4.68 -4.45
C TYR A 53 14.79 -4.78 -2.94
N PHE A 54 13.95 -5.71 -2.47
CA PHE A 54 13.56 -5.81 -1.07
C PHE A 54 14.55 -6.62 -0.21
N ASN A 55 15.06 -7.74 -0.72
CA ASN A 55 15.93 -8.66 0.03
C ASN A 55 17.41 -8.39 -0.25
N GLU A 56 17.82 -8.39 -1.53
CA GLU A 56 19.24 -8.30 -1.90
C GLU A 56 19.80 -6.89 -1.74
N LEU A 57 19.03 -5.88 -2.16
CA LEU A 57 19.39 -4.47 -2.01
C LEU A 57 18.98 -3.87 -0.66
N ASN A 58 18.16 -4.59 0.11
CA ASN A 58 17.57 -4.14 1.37
C ASN A 58 16.99 -2.70 1.29
N ASN A 59 16.38 -2.37 0.15
CA ASN A 59 15.86 -1.04 -0.15
C ASN A 59 14.34 -1.11 -0.41
N PRO A 60 13.52 -1.06 0.64
CA PRO A 60 12.06 -1.17 0.51
C PRO A 60 11.50 -0.04 -0.36
N LYS A 61 12.14 1.14 -0.36
CA LYS A 61 11.68 2.27 -1.16
C LYS A 61 11.81 2.04 -2.66
N MET A 62 12.87 1.36 -3.09
CA MET A 62 13.01 0.96 -4.50
C MET A 62 11.96 -0.09 -4.89
N ALA A 63 11.61 -1.01 -4.00
CA ALA A 63 10.56 -1.99 -4.25
C ALA A 63 9.17 -1.33 -4.37
N GLU A 64 8.86 -0.32 -3.55
CA GLU A 64 7.66 0.51 -3.72
C GLU A 64 7.63 1.23 -5.07
N ASN A 65 8.74 1.88 -5.46
CA ASN A 65 8.82 2.60 -6.72
C ASN A 65 8.65 1.65 -7.92
N TYR A 66 9.14 0.41 -7.80
CA TYR A 66 8.88 -0.62 -8.80
C TYR A 66 7.39 -0.93 -8.92
N CYS A 67 6.68 -1.13 -7.80
CA CYS A 67 5.24 -1.37 -7.81
C CYS A 67 4.50 -0.21 -8.48
N ILE A 68 4.83 1.04 -8.11
CA ILE A 68 4.23 2.24 -8.72
C ILE A 68 4.48 2.28 -10.23
N LYS A 69 5.68 1.92 -10.68
CA LYS A 69 6.07 1.96 -12.11
C LYS A 69 5.31 0.93 -12.95
N TYR A 70 5.07 -0.27 -12.42
CA TYR A 70 4.55 -1.41 -13.18
C TYR A 70 3.10 -1.77 -12.89
N TYR A 71 2.49 -1.23 -11.84
CA TYR A 71 1.10 -1.53 -11.53
C TYR A 71 0.17 -1.13 -12.67
N ASN A 72 -0.60 -2.11 -13.16
CA ASN A 72 -1.65 -1.91 -14.13
C ASN A 72 -2.81 -2.84 -13.77
N PRO A 73 -4.00 -2.32 -13.38
CA PRO A 73 -5.13 -3.16 -12.99
C PRO A 73 -5.68 -4.03 -14.13
N GLU A 74 -5.44 -3.64 -15.38
CA GLU A 74 -5.91 -4.35 -16.58
C GLU A 74 -4.97 -5.49 -17.02
N ASP A 75 -3.77 -5.59 -16.44
CA ASP A 75 -2.79 -6.63 -16.79
C ASP A 75 -2.66 -7.63 -15.64
N ASP A 76 -3.13 -8.85 -15.89
CA ASP A 76 -3.11 -9.97 -14.94
C ASP A 76 -1.73 -10.26 -14.35
N LYS A 77 -0.64 -9.92 -15.04
CA LYS A 77 0.73 -10.19 -14.58
C LYS A 77 1.20 -9.19 -13.52
N VAL A 78 0.66 -7.97 -13.53
CA VAL A 78 1.15 -6.85 -12.71
C VAL A 78 0.07 -6.17 -11.86
N LYS A 79 -1.20 -6.52 -12.04
CA LYS A 79 -2.32 -6.02 -11.21
C LYS A 79 -2.17 -6.33 -9.72
N ASP A 80 -1.44 -7.40 -9.38
CA ASP A 80 -1.19 -7.82 -7.99
C ASP A 80 0.26 -7.49 -7.53
N VAL A 81 0.98 -6.58 -8.18
CA VAL A 81 2.38 -6.27 -7.85
C VAL A 81 2.55 -5.74 -6.42
N PHE A 82 1.60 -4.93 -5.92
CA PHE A 82 1.60 -4.46 -4.53
C PHE A 82 1.34 -5.59 -3.53
N LEU A 83 0.44 -6.51 -3.85
CA LEU A 83 0.19 -7.70 -3.04
C LEU A 83 1.45 -8.58 -2.97
N THR A 84 2.14 -8.73 -4.09
CA THR A 84 3.40 -9.48 -4.18
C THR A 84 4.47 -8.88 -3.27
N LEU A 85 4.58 -7.55 -3.19
CA LEU A 85 5.51 -6.88 -2.27
C LEU A 85 5.17 -7.18 -0.80
N ILE A 86 3.89 -7.15 -0.43
CA ILE A 86 3.45 -7.47 0.94
C ILE A 86 3.77 -8.93 1.29
N GLN A 87 3.52 -9.88 0.37
CA GLN A 87 3.89 -11.28 0.57
C GLN A 87 5.39 -11.46 0.82
N ILE A 88 6.24 -10.81 -0.01
CA ILE A 88 7.70 -10.84 0.17
C ILE A 88 8.08 -10.26 1.55
N HIS A 89 7.40 -9.21 2.00
CA HIS A 89 7.66 -8.61 3.29
C HIS A 89 7.31 -9.55 4.45
N MET A 90 6.15 -10.22 4.37
CA MET A 90 5.70 -11.23 5.33
C MET A 90 6.63 -12.43 5.39
N GLU A 91 7.09 -12.93 4.24
CA GLU A 91 8.03 -14.06 4.16
C GLU A 91 9.38 -13.76 4.85
N LYS A 92 9.80 -12.50 4.87
CA LYS A 92 11.01 -12.07 5.57
C LYS A 92 10.83 -12.07 7.10
N GLN A 93 9.60 -11.91 7.58
CA GLN A 93 9.31 -11.91 9.02
C GLN A 93 9.16 -13.36 9.52
N LYS A 94 10.00 -13.74 10.48
CA LYS A 94 10.03 -15.10 11.03
C LYS A 94 8.90 -15.39 12.01
N GLU A 95 8.12 -14.38 12.39
CA GLU A 95 7.05 -14.49 13.38
C GLU A 95 5.79 -13.85 12.80
N GLY A 96 4.67 -14.56 12.87
CA GLY A 96 3.42 -14.27 12.15
C GLY A 96 2.63 -13.04 12.63
N GLU A 97 3.31 -11.99 13.09
CA GLU A 97 2.71 -10.71 13.43
C GLU A 97 2.80 -9.74 12.24
N LEU A 98 1.76 -8.91 12.04
CA LEU A 98 1.87 -7.80 11.10
C LEU A 98 2.79 -6.74 11.69
N SER A 99 3.95 -6.52 11.08
CA SER A 99 4.75 -5.33 11.37
C SER A 99 4.00 -4.04 11.02
N ASP A 100 4.38 -2.95 11.69
CA ASP A 100 3.91 -1.60 11.37
C ASP A 100 4.23 -1.22 9.91
N GLU A 101 5.33 -1.73 9.36
CA GLU A 101 5.74 -1.51 7.98
C GLU A 101 4.73 -2.12 6.97
N ILE A 102 4.20 -3.31 7.24
CA ILE A 102 3.13 -3.92 6.42
C ILE A 102 1.86 -3.08 6.51
N LEU A 103 1.52 -2.60 7.70
CA LEU A 103 0.34 -1.76 7.91
C LEU A 103 0.45 -0.44 7.16
N ASP A 104 1.62 0.19 7.18
CA ASP A 104 1.87 1.42 6.46
C ASP A 104 1.72 1.21 4.94
N LEU A 105 2.23 0.09 4.42
CA LEU A 105 2.04 -0.28 3.01
C LEU A 105 0.56 -0.52 2.68
N LEU A 106 -0.18 -1.22 3.54
CA LEU A 106 -1.61 -1.47 3.38
C LEU A 106 -2.43 -0.16 3.45
N ASN A 107 -2.12 0.73 4.38
CA ASN A 107 -2.78 2.03 4.50
C ASN A 107 -2.51 2.91 3.28
N LYS A 108 -1.28 2.84 2.74
CA LYS A 108 -0.86 3.66 1.61
C LYS A 108 -1.36 3.15 0.27
N TYR A 109 -1.37 1.83 0.07
CA TYR A 109 -1.66 1.20 -1.23
C TYR A 109 -2.91 0.33 -1.22
N GLY A 110 -3.69 0.31 -0.13
CA GLY A 110 -4.87 -0.55 0.02
C GLY A 110 -5.91 -0.41 -1.09
N ALA A 111 -6.05 0.78 -1.68
CA ALA A 111 -6.93 1.03 -2.82
C ALA A 111 -6.52 0.30 -4.11
N TYR A 112 -5.25 -0.11 -4.22
CA TYR A 112 -4.68 -0.83 -5.37
C TYR A 112 -4.55 -2.34 -5.12
N ILE A 113 -5.03 -2.82 -3.98
CA ILE A 113 -4.89 -4.23 -3.59
C ILE A 113 -6.27 -4.87 -3.50
N ASN A 114 -6.39 -6.05 -4.09
CA ASN A 114 -7.60 -6.84 -3.95
C ASN A 114 -7.76 -7.31 -2.49
N ALA A 115 -8.75 -6.75 -1.80
CA ALA A 115 -9.07 -7.06 -0.42
C ALA A 115 -9.37 -8.55 -0.18
N THR A 116 -9.93 -9.27 -1.16
CA THR A 116 -10.22 -10.71 -1.00
C THR A 116 -8.93 -11.53 -0.94
N LYS A 117 -7.95 -11.23 -1.81
CA LYS A 117 -6.66 -11.92 -1.84
C LYS A 117 -5.84 -11.63 -0.58
N ILE A 118 -5.89 -10.40 -0.08
CA ILE A 118 -5.33 -10.03 1.22
C ILE A 118 -5.87 -10.98 2.30
N MET A 119 -7.19 -11.15 2.40
CA MET A 119 -7.81 -11.97 3.45
C MET A 119 -7.43 -13.45 3.41
N GLU A 120 -7.07 -13.98 2.25
CA GLU A 120 -6.57 -15.35 2.10
C GLU A 120 -5.14 -15.52 2.63
N ILE A 121 -4.33 -14.47 2.58
CA ILE A 121 -2.90 -14.49 2.94
C ILE A 121 -2.70 -14.17 4.44
N PHE A 122 -3.63 -13.44 5.07
CA PHE A 122 -3.53 -13.09 6.49
C PHE A 122 -3.98 -14.25 7.42
N PRO A 123 -3.23 -14.56 8.50
CA PRO A 123 -3.65 -15.57 9.47
C PRO A 123 -5.00 -15.22 10.10
N GLU A 124 -5.86 -16.23 10.33
CA GLU A 124 -7.22 -16.03 10.89
C GLU A 124 -7.26 -15.19 12.18
N SER A 125 -6.19 -15.22 12.98
CA SER A 125 -6.03 -14.48 14.24
C SER A 125 -6.02 -12.96 14.09
N THR A 126 -5.86 -12.43 12.87
CA THR A 126 -5.80 -10.98 12.59
C THR A 126 -7.07 -10.43 11.92
N LYS A 127 -8.03 -11.31 11.59
CA LYS A 127 -9.20 -11.00 10.76
C LYS A 127 -10.20 -9.99 11.35
N LEU A 128 -10.24 -9.79 12.68
CA LEU A 128 -11.37 -9.07 13.30
C LEU A 128 -11.05 -7.66 13.82
N ASN A 129 -9.86 -7.40 14.36
CA ASN A 129 -9.62 -6.13 15.08
C ASN A 129 -9.06 -4.99 14.20
N LYS A 130 -8.62 -5.26 12.96
CA LYS A 130 -7.98 -4.25 12.08
C LYS A 130 -8.80 -3.82 10.87
N LEU A 131 -9.84 -4.59 10.51
CA LEU A 131 -10.79 -4.25 9.43
C LEU A 131 -11.62 -2.99 9.73
N GLU A 132 -11.85 -2.67 11.01
CA GLU A 132 -12.56 -1.44 11.40
C GLU A 132 -11.81 -0.17 11.00
N LEU A 133 -10.48 -0.23 10.89
CA LEU A 133 -9.66 0.93 10.52
C LEU A 133 -9.71 1.19 9.01
N MET A 134 -9.74 0.13 8.18
CA MET A 134 -9.75 0.24 6.72
C MET A 134 -11.13 0.65 6.17
N ASN A 135 -12.22 0.15 6.75
CA ASN A 135 -13.57 0.53 6.33
C ASN A 135 -13.97 1.97 6.75
N ASN A 136 -13.34 2.53 7.77
CA ASN A 136 -13.66 3.87 8.25
C ASN A 136 -13.01 5.00 7.44
N GLN A 137 -11.94 4.73 6.70
CA GLN A 137 -11.17 5.76 5.98
C GLN A 137 -11.66 6.00 4.54
N SER A 138 -12.36 5.05 3.92
CA SER A 138 -12.85 5.19 2.54
C SER A 138 -14.31 5.64 2.41
N GLN A 139 -15.04 5.86 3.50
CA GLN A 139 -16.42 6.33 3.41
C GLN A 139 -16.49 7.86 3.29
N SER A 140 -16.42 8.37 2.05
CA SER A 140 -16.94 9.70 1.74
C SER A 140 -18.42 9.74 2.12
N ILE A 141 -18.77 10.57 3.10
CA ILE A 141 -20.17 10.80 3.42
C ILE A 141 -20.69 11.87 2.47
N ALA A 142 -21.64 11.50 1.60
CA ALA A 142 -22.45 12.48 0.91
C ALA A 142 -23.26 13.25 1.95
N ILE A 143 -23.00 14.56 2.07
CA ILE A 143 -23.85 15.46 2.82
C ILE A 143 -25.00 15.84 1.89
N THR A 144 -26.14 15.19 2.06
CA THR A 144 -27.39 15.68 1.47
C THR A 144 -27.86 16.90 2.25
N GLU A 145 -28.63 17.77 1.60
CA GLU A 145 -29.16 18.99 2.24
C GLU A 145 -29.96 18.71 3.52
N GLU A 146 -30.52 17.51 3.64
CA GLU A 146 -31.36 17.07 4.76
C GLU A 146 -30.56 16.52 5.96
N ARG A 147 -29.24 16.35 5.83
CA ARG A 147 -28.45 15.67 6.85
C ARG A 147 -28.39 16.48 8.15
N VAL A 148 -28.78 15.85 9.26
CA VAL A 148 -28.80 16.47 10.60
C VAL A 148 -27.68 15.95 11.50
N CYS A 149 -27.19 16.82 12.37
CA CYS A 149 -26.29 16.48 13.46
C CYS A 149 -27.04 15.60 14.48
N LYS A 150 -26.54 14.38 14.75
CA LYS A 150 -27.21 13.49 15.73
C LYS A 150 -27.24 14.02 17.17
N LYS A 151 -26.45 15.06 17.47
CA LYS A 151 -26.37 15.63 18.82
C LYS A 151 -27.34 16.78 19.07
N CYS A 152 -27.40 17.74 18.16
CA CYS A 152 -28.27 18.91 18.30
C CYS A 152 -29.52 18.82 17.42
N LEU A 153 -29.63 17.78 16.59
CA LEU A 153 -30.72 17.52 15.65
C LEU A 153 -30.93 18.63 14.61
N LYS A 154 -29.99 19.58 14.48
CA LYS A 154 -29.99 20.63 13.46
C LYS A 154 -29.29 20.16 12.19
N ARG A 155 -29.68 20.71 11.04
CA ARG A 155 -29.03 20.46 9.74
C ARG A 155 -27.52 20.78 9.80
N ILE A 156 -26.72 19.98 9.10
CA ILE A 156 -25.27 20.17 9.00
C ILE A 156 -24.97 21.38 8.10
N GLY A 157 -25.62 21.47 6.94
CA GLY A 157 -25.40 22.55 5.98
C GLY A 157 -23.92 22.68 5.60
N THR A 158 -23.39 23.90 5.63
CA THR A 158 -21.98 24.23 5.35
C THR A 158 -21.07 24.16 6.60
N SER A 159 -21.59 23.72 7.74
CA SER A 159 -20.83 23.71 9.00
C SER A 159 -19.79 22.61 9.03
N VAL A 160 -18.63 22.86 9.64
CA VAL A 160 -17.60 21.83 9.88
C VAL A 160 -18.15 20.70 10.75
N PHE A 161 -17.94 19.47 10.31
CA PHE A 161 -18.50 18.26 10.91
C PHE A 161 -17.42 17.20 11.13
N VAL A 162 -17.76 16.22 11.97
CA VAL A 162 -16.97 15.04 12.27
C VAL A 162 -17.86 13.81 12.27
N LYS A 163 -17.26 12.63 12.10
CA LYS A 163 -17.91 11.36 12.40
C LYS A 163 -17.61 10.94 13.84
N ASP A 164 -18.60 10.41 14.54
CA ASP A 164 -18.40 9.78 15.85
C ASP A 164 -18.01 8.30 15.73
N SER A 165 -17.80 7.63 16.86
CA SER A 165 -17.49 6.19 16.95
C SER A 165 -18.58 5.29 16.35
N ASN A 166 -19.81 5.82 16.19
CA ASN A 166 -20.95 5.12 15.62
C ASN A 166 -21.19 5.56 14.15
N ASN A 167 -20.17 6.10 13.48
CA ASN A 167 -20.19 6.57 12.10
C ASN A 167 -21.29 7.64 11.81
N SER A 168 -21.75 8.34 12.84
CA SER A 168 -22.78 9.36 12.76
C SER A 168 -22.17 10.74 12.58
N VAL A 169 -22.81 11.62 11.81
CA VAL A 169 -22.30 12.96 11.56
C VAL A 169 -22.74 13.91 12.68
N ILE A 170 -21.76 14.58 13.27
CA ILE A 170 -21.95 15.55 14.35
C ILE A 170 -21.20 16.84 13.98
N HIS A 171 -21.74 18.00 14.34
CA HIS A 171 -20.97 19.25 14.21
C HIS A 171 -19.70 19.18 15.06
N TYR A 172 -18.59 19.71 14.53
CA TYR A 172 -17.33 19.74 15.28
C TYR A 172 -17.47 20.50 16.62
N GLY A 173 -18.23 21.60 16.64
CA GLY A 173 -18.55 22.34 17.86
C GLY A 173 -19.36 21.52 18.87
N CYS A 174 -20.33 20.74 18.39
CA CYS A 174 -21.12 19.83 19.21
C CYS A 174 -20.24 18.77 19.90
N MET A 175 -19.24 18.22 19.21
CA MET A 175 -18.26 17.30 19.81
C MET A 175 -17.44 17.97 20.92
N LYS A 176 -16.91 19.18 20.69
CA LYS A 176 -16.10 19.90 21.68
C LYS A 176 -16.86 20.21 22.98
N SER A 177 -18.14 20.55 22.90
CA SER A 177 -18.98 20.82 24.08
C SER A 177 -19.19 19.60 25.00
N GLN A 178 -18.80 18.39 24.58
CA GLN A 178 -18.86 17.17 25.40
C GLN A 178 -17.63 17.04 26.32
N LYS A 179 -16.44 17.45 25.86
CA LYS A 179 -15.20 17.37 26.67
C LYS A 179 -15.23 18.25 27.91
N ASN A 180 -16.06 19.30 27.91
CA ASN A 180 -16.21 20.22 29.04
C ASN A 180 -17.32 19.82 30.04
N LYS A 181 -18.05 18.73 29.81
CA LYS A 181 -19.10 18.25 30.74
C LYS A 181 -18.69 17.04 31.58
N SER A 182 -17.53 16.44 31.31
CA SER A 182 -17.03 15.25 32.01
C SER A 182 -16.03 15.57 33.15
N THR A 183 -15.89 16.84 33.56
CA THR A 183 -14.98 17.25 34.66
C THR A 183 -15.71 17.86 35.87
N ILE A 184 -17.03 17.72 35.98
CA ILE A 184 -17.73 18.07 37.22
C ILE A 184 -18.73 16.98 37.56
N VAL A 185 -18.29 16.00 38.34
CA VAL A 185 -19.12 15.40 39.39
C VAL A 185 -18.20 15.16 40.59
N ASN A 186 -18.67 15.68 41.73
CA ASN A 186 -18.08 15.65 43.07
C ASN A 186 -17.53 14.29 43.51
#